data_AF-A0A0G3WIT0-F1
#
_entry.id   AF-A0A0G3WIT0-F1
#
_cell.length_a   1.000
_cell.length_b   1.000
_cell.length_c   1.000
_cell.angle_alpha   90.00
_cell.angle_beta   90.00
_cell.angle_gamma   90.00
#
_symmetry.space_group_name_H-M   'P 1'
#
loop_
_entity.id
_entity.type
_entity.pdbx_description
1 polymer ?
#
loop_
_entity_poly.entity_id
_entity_poly.type
_entity_poly.pdbx_seq_one_letter_code
_entity_poly.pdbx_strand_id
1 'polypeptide(L)'
;MKKMLSVLAAAIFVMGVSGQAFAAKKEIVEKVNIAKSTYENFDKKLSKAKSDLNLTADQSAKIDALDADLKAKQKDAKKKISNLKTEKVKLLASKDFEGAKAKDAAISQTETSLKNAQTDYIQAVSQVLTPEQSQKLDTALQDAVKRK
;
A
#
# COMPACT_ATOMS: atom_id res chain seq x y z
N MET A 1 -27.10 -9.05 9.35
CA MET A 1 -26.69 -8.15 10.44
C MET A 1 -25.21 -7.81 10.28
N LYS A 2 -24.93 -6.53 10.01
CA LYS A 2 -23.61 -5.94 9.81
C LYS A 2 -22.82 -5.94 11.12
N LYS A 3 -21.87 -6.85 11.30
CA LYS A 3 -20.83 -6.74 12.33
C LYS A 3 -19.57 -7.38 11.76
N MET A 4 -18.60 -6.55 11.38
CA MET A 4 -17.14 -6.81 11.28
C MET A 4 -16.48 -5.60 10.58
N LEU A 5 -16.83 -4.39 11.03
CA LEU A 5 -16.18 -3.12 10.65
C LEU A 5 -15.89 -2.34 11.94
N SER A 6 -15.13 -2.92 12.88
CA SER A 6 -14.85 -2.23 14.15
C SER A 6 -13.55 -2.66 14.83
N VAL A 7 -12.44 -2.72 14.10
CA VAL A 7 -11.11 -2.83 14.76
C VAL A 7 -10.10 -1.79 14.25
N LEU A 8 -10.44 -0.95 13.27
CA LEU A 8 -9.52 0.10 12.78
C LEU A 8 -10.03 1.53 13.01
N ALA A 9 -10.86 1.73 14.03
CA ALA A 9 -11.36 3.06 14.42
C ALA A 9 -10.99 3.45 15.88
N ALA A 10 -10.27 2.60 16.60
CA ALA A 10 -9.97 2.79 18.02
C ALA A 10 -8.49 3.17 18.24
N ALA A 11 -8.09 4.32 17.72
CA ALA A 11 -7.02 5.15 18.29
C ALA A 11 -6.94 6.40 17.42
N ILE A 12 -7.41 7.53 17.92
CA ILE A 12 -6.77 8.85 17.91
C ILE A 12 -7.83 9.76 18.52
N PHE A 13 -7.94 9.67 19.84
CA PHE A 13 -8.42 10.76 20.66
C PHE A 13 -7.24 11.73 20.79
N VAL A 14 -7.28 12.85 20.08
CA VAL A 14 -6.45 14.02 20.40
C VAL A 14 -7.34 15.24 20.18
N MET A 15 -7.77 15.82 21.29
CA MET A 15 -8.32 17.16 21.37
C MET A 15 -7.28 18.16 20.84
N GLY A 16 -7.73 19.08 19.97
CA GLY A 16 -7.02 20.33 19.68
C GLY A 16 -5.85 20.26 18.71
N VAL A 17 -6.07 19.94 17.43
CA VAL A 17 -5.08 20.22 16.39
C VAL A 17 -5.73 20.91 15.19
N SER A 18 -5.13 22.03 14.82
CA SER A 18 -5.50 22.98 13.76
C SER A 18 -5.71 22.32 12.39
N GLY A 19 -6.49 22.99 11.52
CA GLY A 19 -7.03 22.48 10.26
C GLY A 19 -6.03 21.90 9.23
N GLN A 20 -4.72 22.05 9.41
CA GLN A 20 -3.70 21.42 8.56
C GLN A 20 -3.55 19.92 8.84
N ALA A 21 -3.78 19.46 10.07
CA ALA A 21 -3.68 18.04 10.43
C ALA A 21 -4.85 17.19 9.88
N PHE A 22 -6.01 17.82 9.65
CA PHE A 22 -7.18 17.16 9.05
C PHE A 22 -7.05 16.99 7.53
N ALA A 23 -6.40 17.92 6.84
CA ALA A 23 -6.11 17.80 5.40
C ALA A 23 -5.12 16.64 5.14
N ALA A 24 -4.03 16.58 5.91
CA ALA A 24 -3.08 15.47 5.84
C ALA A 24 -3.71 14.11 6.17
N LYS A 25 -4.62 14.04 7.15
CA LYS A 25 -5.35 12.80 7.48
C LYS A 25 -6.28 12.33 6.36
N LYS A 26 -6.96 13.24 5.66
CA LYS A 26 -7.85 12.89 4.55
C LYS A 26 -7.05 12.44 3.32
N GLU A 27 -5.93 13.10 3.04
CA GLU A 27 -4.99 12.77 1.98
C GLU A 27 -4.34 11.38 2.19
N ILE A 28 -3.97 11.04 3.43
CA ILE A 28 -3.42 9.72 3.78
C ILE A 28 -4.49 8.62 3.62
N VAL A 29 -5.74 8.87 4.03
CA VAL A 29 -6.84 7.89 3.89
C VAL A 29 -7.20 7.64 2.42
N GLU A 30 -7.06 8.65 1.56
CA GLU A 30 -7.30 8.53 0.12
C GLU A 30 -6.13 7.84 -0.61
N LYS A 31 -4.87 8.11 -0.21
CA LYS A 31 -3.67 7.35 -0.60
C LYS A 31 -3.74 5.87 -0.17
N VAL A 32 -4.32 5.59 1.00
CA VAL A 32 -4.58 4.23 1.52
C VAL A 32 -5.69 3.49 0.75
N ASN A 33 -6.62 4.22 0.10
CA ASN A 33 -7.64 3.65 -0.79
C ASN A 33 -7.08 3.31 -2.19
N ILE A 34 -6.01 3.99 -2.64
CA ILE A 34 -5.25 3.62 -3.85
C ILE A 34 -4.53 2.27 -3.65
N ALA A 35 -3.98 2.02 -2.46
CA ALA A 35 -3.39 0.74 -2.07
C ALA A 35 -4.43 -0.39 -1.82
N LYS A 36 -5.72 -0.16 -2.13
CA LYS A 36 -6.81 -1.14 -1.95
C LYS A 36 -6.97 -2.09 -3.15
N SER A 37 -6.32 -1.84 -4.29
CA SER A 37 -6.20 -2.88 -5.32
C SER A 37 -5.04 -3.79 -4.99
N THR A 38 -5.38 -5.02 -4.62
CA THR A 38 -4.56 -6.23 -4.59
C THR A 38 -3.36 -6.14 -5.54
N TYR A 39 -2.19 -6.52 -5.04
CA TYR A 39 -0.85 -6.65 -5.65
C TYR A 39 -0.67 -6.56 -7.15
N GLU A 40 -1.62 -7.09 -7.93
CA GLU A 40 -1.49 -7.36 -9.35
C GLU A 40 -1.61 -6.11 -10.22
N ASN A 41 -2.13 -5.00 -9.69
CA ASN A 41 -2.31 -3.78 -10.48
C ASN A 41 -1.62 -2.53 -9.93
N PHE A 42 -0.93 -2.63 -8.79
CA PHE A 42 -0.25 -1.48 -8.19
C PHE A 42 0.82 -0.92 -9.14
N ASP A 43 1.75 -1.77 -9.58
CA ASP A 43 2.87 -1.35 -10.45
C ASP A 43 2.37 -0.77 -11.78
N LYS A 44 1.34 -1.38 -12.37
CA LYS A 44 0.74 -0.91 -13.63
C LYS A 44 0.10 0.47 -13.48
N LYS A 45 -0.67 0.68 -12.41
CA LYS A 45 -1.33 1.97 -12.14
C LYS A 45 -0.31 3.05 -11.82
N LEU A 46 0.68 2.73 -11.01
CA LEU A 46 1.74 3.65 -10.64
C LEU A 46 2.61 4.02 -11.85
N SER A 47 3.00 3.05 -12.67
CA SER A 47 3.76 3.32 -13.91
C SER A 47 3.01 4.26 -14.84
N LYS A 48 1.69 4.06 -15.00
CA LYS A 48 0.84 4.97 -15.78
C LYS A 48 0.73 6.36 -15.15
N ALA A 49 0.65 6.44 -13.83
CA ALA A 49 0.58 7.73 -13.14
C ALA A 49 1.91 8.50 -13.21
N LYS A 50 3.04 7.78 -13.28
CA LYS A 50 4.39 8.37 -13.41
C LYS A 50 4.74 8.80 -14.84
N SER A 51 4.22 8.15 -15.88
CA SER A 51 4.57 8.46 -17.28
C SER A 51 4.24 9.88 -17.69
N ASP A 52 3.24 10.48 -17.04
CA ASP A 52 2.74 11.82 -17.38
C ASP A 52 3.46 12.92 -16.57
N LEU A 53 4.43 12.53 -15.72
CA LEU A 53 5.25 13.45 -14.94
C LEU A 53 6.48 13.81 -15.77
N ASN A 54 6.62 15.09 -16.10
CA ASN A 54 7.83 15.64 -16.70
C ASN A 54 8.94 15.72 -15.63
N LEU A 55 9.58 14.59 -15.32
CA LEU A 55 10.60 14.47 -14.28
C LEU A 55 11.95 15.00 -14.76
N THR A 56 12.69 15.67 -13.87
CA THR A 56 14.11 15.93 -14.11
C THR A 56 14.94 14.66 -13.96
N ALA A 57 16.18 14.65 -14.46
CA ALA A 57 17.10 13.53 -14.31
C ALA A 57 17.31 13.14 -12.83
N ASP A 58 17.50 14.14 -11.96
CA ASP A 58 17.67 13.93 -10.51
C ASP A 58 16.42 13.34 -9.85
N GLN A 59 15.22 13.78 -10.26
CA GLN A 59 13.97 13.23 -9.77
C GLN A 59 13.79 11.79 -10.21
N SER A 60 14.09 11.48 -11.48
CA SER A 60 14.02 10.13 -12.02
C SER A 60 14.95 9.20 -11.23
N ALA A 61 16.21 9.58 -11.03
CA ALA A 61 17.18 8.75 -10.31
C ALA A 61 16.75 8.44 -8.87
N LYS A 62 16.16 9.42 -8.15
CA LYS A 62 15.61 9.21 -6.80
C LYS A 62 14.40 8.27 -6.82
N ILE A 63 13.50 8.44 -7.79
CA ILE A 63 12.31 7.59 -7.94
C ILE A 63 12.71 6.16 -8.34
N ASP A 64 13.74 5.98 -9.17
CA ASP A 64 14.26 4.67 -9.57
C ASP A 64 14.86 3.90 -8.38
N ALA A 65 15.54 4.61 -7.47
CA ALA A 65 16.03 4.02 -6.22
C ALA A 65 14.87 3.58 -5.31
N LEU A 66 13.83 4.41 -5.18
CA LEU A 66 12.61 4.07 -4.43
C LEU A 66 11.87 2.88 -5.07
N ASP A 67 11.82 2.80 -6.40
CA ASP A 67 11.24 1.68 -7.14
C ASP A 67 11.99 0.38 -6.88
N ALA A 68 13.33 0.43 -6.85
CA ALA A 68 14.16 -0.74 -6.58
C ALA A 68 13.90 -1.29 -5.16
N ASP A 69 13.83 -0.42 -4.15
CA ASP A 69 13.52 -0.80 -2.77
C ASP A 69 12.11 -1.41 -2.66
N LEU A 70 11.10 -0.78 -3.27
CA LEU A 70 9.73 -1.31 -3.25
C LEU A 70 9.64 -2.67 -3.96
N LYS A 71 10.31 -2.84 -5.10
CA LYS A 71 10.35 -4.12 -5.83
C LYS A 71 10.99 -5.23 -5.01
N ALA A 72 12.05 -4.93 -4.25
CA ALA A 72 12.66 -5.89 -3.33
C ALA A 72 11.67 -6.33 -2.24
N LYS A 73 11.03 -5.36 -1.56
CA LYS A 73 10.00 -5.64 -0.54
C LYS A 73 8.82 -6.44 -1.09
N GLN A 74 8.36 -6.12 -2.30
CA GLN A 74 7.31 -6.87 -2.99
C GLN A 74 7.73 -8.33 -3.28
N LYS A 75 8.95 -8.54 -3.76
CA LYS A 75 9.49 -9.87 -4.06
C LYS A 75 9.55 -10.73 -2.79
N ASP A 76 10.06 -10.17 -1.70
CA ASP A 76 10.21 -10.88 -0.43
C ASP A 76 8.85 -11.22 0.19
N ALA A 77 7.91 -10.27 0.18
CA ALA A 77 6.55 -10.52 0.64
C ALA A 77 5.83 -11.59 -0.19
N LYS A 78 5.93 -11.55 -1.53
CA LYS A 78 5.37 -12.57 -2.43
C LYS A 78 5.94 -13.96 -2.12
N LYS A 79 7.26 -14.06 -1.92
CA LYS A 79 7.93 -15.31 -1.52
C LYS A 79 7.42 -15.81 -0.17
N LYS A 80 7.33 -14.93 0.83
CA LYS A 80 6.83 -15.26 2.17
C LYS A 80 5.39 -15.75 2.14
N ILE A 81 4.49 -15.05 1.42
CA ILE A 81 3.09 -15.45 1.26
C ILE A 81 3.00 -16.81 0.57
N SER A 82 3.78 -17.05 -0.48
CA SER A 82 3.81 -18.34 -1.19
C SER A 82 4.21 -19.49 -0.25
N ASN A 83 5.26 -19.29 0.55
CA ASN A 83 5.71 -20.28 1.54
C ASN A 83 4.63 -20.53 2.62
N LEU A 84 4.05 -19.47 3.17
CA LEU A 84 2.98 -19.57 4.18
C LEU A 84 1.74 -20.29 3.64
N LYS A 85 1.36 -20.05 2.38
CA LYS A 85 0.27 -20.76 1.71
C LYS A 85 0.59 -22.25 1.57
N THR A 86 1.82 -22.58 1.18
CA THR A 86 2.27 -23.98 1.08
C THR A 86 2.23 -24.69 2.44
N GLU A 87 2.72 -24.04 3.49
CA GLU A 87 2.65 -24.56 4.86
C GLU A 87 1.21 -24.73 5.34
N LYS A 88 0.35 -23.75 5.09
CA LYS A 88 -1.09 -23.84 5.40
C LYS A 88 -1.72 -25.08 4.75
N VAL A 89 -1.44 -25.34 3.48
CA VAL A 89 -1.98 -26.52 2.77
C VAL A 89 -1.54 -27.81 3.45
N LYS A 90 -0.28 -27.91 3.90
CA LYS A 90 0.21 -29.08 4.66
C LYS A 90 -0.53 -29.26 5.98
N LEU A 91 -0.73 -28.17 6.73
CA LEU A 91 -1.45 -28.19 8.01
C LEU A 91 -2.92 -28.58 7.84
N LEU A 92 -3.58 -28.08 6.79
CA LEU A 92 -4.94 -28.48 6.45
C LEU A 92 -5.03 -29.97 6.09
N ALA A 93 -4.05 -30.51 5.36
CA ALA A 93 -3.98 -31.93 5.03
C ALA A 93 -3.80 -32.82 6.29
N SER A 94 -3.06 -32.32 7.29
CA SER A 94 -2.92 -32.98 8.60
C SER A 94 -4.05 -32.66 9.59
N LYS A 95 -5.11 -31.96 9.16
CA LYS A 95 -6.24 -31.52 10.01
C LYS A 95 -5.84 -30.62 11.20
N ASP A 96 -4.69 -29.95 11.12
CA ASP A 96 -4.27 -28.93 12.09
C ASP A 96 -4.85 -27.56 11.70
N PHE A 97 -6.08 -27.31 12.15
CA PHE A 97 -6.81 -26.08 11.82
C PHE A 97 -6.29 -24.85 12.58
N GLU A 98 -5.80 -25.02 13.81
CA GLU A 98 -5.24 -23.90 14.59
C GLU A 98 -3.92 -23.42 13.98
N GLY A 99 -3.04 -24.36 13.59
CA GLY A 99 -1.84 -24.04 12.83
C GLY A 99 -2.16 -23.35 11.49
N ALA A 100 -3.14 -23.85 10.74
CA ALA A 100 -3.57 -23.24 9.49
C ALA A 100 -4.10 -21.80 9.67
N LYS A 101 -4.87 -21.56 10.73
CA LYS A 101 -5.38 -20.22 11.10
C LYS A 101 -4.25 -19.27 11.46
N ALA A 102 -3.22 -19.73 12.17
CA ALA A 102 -2.03 -18.94 12.45
C ALA A 102 -1.29 -18.54 11.16
N LYS A 103 -1.22 -19.43 10.16
CA LYS A 103 -0.66 -19.10 8.84
C LYS A 103 -1.50 -18.08 8.08
N ASP A 104 -2.83 -18.15 8.17
CA ASP A 104 -3.71 -17.11 7.60
C ASP A 104 -3.49 -15.74 8.23
N ALA A 105 -3.34 -15.68 9.56
CA ALA A 105 -3.00 -14.44 10.25
C ALA A 105 -1.65 -13.89 9.79
N ALA A 106 -0.64 -14.75 9.62
CA ALA A 106 0.68 -14.35 9.13
C ALA A 106 0.67 -13.87 7.67
N ILE A 107 -0.17 -14.48 6.81
CA ILE A 107 -0.40 -14.01 5.44
C ILE A 107 -1.01 -12.61 5.49
N SER A 108 -2.11 -12.42 6.22
CA SER A 108 -2.80 -11.14 6.35
C SER A 108 -1.88 -10.04 6.91
N GLN A 109 -1.03 -10.36 7.89
CA GLN A 109 -0.03 -9.44 8.41
C GLN A 109 1.02 -9.08 7.34
N THR A 110 1.55 -10.07 6.63
CA THR A 110 2.51 -9.82 5.54
C THR A 110 1.88 -8.94 4.46
N GLU A 111 0.59 -9.14 4.18
CA GLU A 111 -0.13 -8.32 3.22
C GLU A 111 -0.30 -6.88 3.69
N THR A 112 -0.61 -6.70 4.97
CA THR A 112 -0.70 -5.37 5.59
C THR A 112 0.64 -4.64 5.55
N SER A 113 1.74 -5.31 5.88
CA SER A 113 3.08 -4.72 5.83
C SER A 113 3.46 -4.26 4.42
N LEU A 114 3.11 -5.02 3.38
CA LEU A 114 3.40 -4.61 2.01
C LEU A 114 2.51 -3.44 1.56
N LYS A 115 1.25 -3.40 2.00
CA LYS A 115 0.38 -2.23 1.78
C LYS A 115 0.97 -0.96 2.42
N ASN A 116 1.51 -1.08 3.63
CA ASN A 116 2.19 0.03 4.30
C ASN A 116 3.44 0.46 3.51
N ALA A 117 4.27 -0.47 3.07
CA ALA A 117 5.44 -0.16 2.24
C ALA A 117 5.07 0.53 0.91
N GLN A 118 3.96 0.15 0.27
CA GLN A 118 3.44 0.86 -0.90
C GLN A 118 2.99 2.28 -0.57
N THR A 119 2.39 2.49 0.60
CA THR A 119 1.98 3.81 1.09
C THR A 119 3.22 4.68 1.35
N ASP A 120 4.22 4.13 2.03
CA ASP A 120 5.50 4.80 2.31
C ASP A 120 6.22 5.19 1.01
N TYR A 121 6.20 4.30 0.01
CA TYR A 121 6.75 4.61 -1.31
C TYR A 121 6.02 5.80 -1.97
N ILE A 122 4.69 5.83 -1.98
CA ILE A 122 3.93 6.94 -2.58
C ILE A 122 4.29 8.25 -1.86
N GLN A 123 4.36 8.23 -0.53
CA GLN A 123 4.74 9.39 0.27
C GLN A 123 6.16 9.86 -0.05
N ALA A 124 7.13 8.94 -0.18
CA ALA A 124 8.50 9.26 -0.54
C ALA A 124 8.59 9.86 -1.96
N VAL A 125 7.86 9.31 -2.93
CA VAL A 125 7.79 9.88 -4.29
C VAL A 125 7.21 11.30 -4.26
N SER A 126 6.13 11.55 -3.54
CA SER A 126 5.54 12.89 -3.42
C SER A 126 6.53 13.93 -2.84
N GLN A 127 7.51 13.52 -2.02
CA GLN A 127 8.55 14.41 -1.49
C GLN A 127 9.64 14.74 -2.51
N VAL A 128 9.81 13.91 -3.55
CA VAL A 128 10.76 14.15 -4.65
C VAL A 128 10.15 15.08 -5.72
N LEU A 129 8.83 15.07 -5.84
CA LEU A 129 8.08 15.82 -6.84
C LEU A 129 7.82 17.27 -6.40
N THR A 130 7.65 18.16 -7.38
CA THR A 130 7.10 19.50 -7.13
C THR A 130 5.63 19.42 -6.72
N PRO A 131 5.05 20.46 -6.10
CA PRO A 131 3.63 20.47 -5.75
C PRO A 131 2.70 20.18 -6.94
N GLU A 132 3.00 20.75 -8.11
CA GLU A 132 2.23 20.52 -9.34
C GLU A 132 2.35 19.08 -9.85
N GLN A 133 3.55 18.49 -9.79
CA GLN A 133 3.78 17.09 -10.17
C GLN A 133 3.08 16.14 -9.18
N SER A 134 3.12 16.43 -7.88
CA SER A 134 2.41 15.67 -6.85
C SER A 134 0.90 15.70 -7.05
N GLN A 135 0.33 16.86 -7.36
CA GLN A 135 -1.11 17.00 -7.65
C GLN A 135 -1.52 16.20 -8.90
N LYS A 136 -0.67 16.19 -9.94
CA LYS A 136 -0.88 15.37 -11.14
C LYS A 136 -0.81 13.88 -10.81
N LEU A 137 0.18 13.46 -10.02
CA LEU A 137 0.32 12.08 -9.58
C LEU A 137 -0.91 11.63 -8.78
N ASP A 138 -1.37 12.44 -7.82
CA ASP A 138 -2.53 12.12 -6.99
C ASP A 138 -3.81 12.00 -7.85
N THR A 139 -4.02 12.92 -8.79
CA THR A 139 -5.15 12.88 -9.73
C THR A 139 -5.11 11.61 -10.59
N ALA A 140 -3.95 11.29 -11.16
CA ALA A 140 -3.76 10.10 -11.99
C ALA A 140 -3.99 8.80 -11.20
N LEU A 141 -3.54 8.75 -9.94
CA LEU A 141 -3.79 7.62 -9.04
C LEU A 141 -5.28 7.51 -8.66
N GLN A 142 -5.97 8.61 -8.38
CA GLN A 142 -7.42 8.61 -8.12
C GLN A 142 -8.22 8.12 -9.33
N ASP A 143 -7.88 8.58 -10.53
CA ASP A 143 -8.52 8.13 -11.77
C ASP A 143 -8.25 6.64 -12.04
N ALA A 144 -7.03 6.17 -11.76
CA ALA A 144 -6.67 4.76 -11.86
C ALA A 144 -7.42 3.88 -10.84
N VAL A 145 -7.97 4.45 -9.76
CA VAL A 145 -8.84 3.75 -8.82
C VAL A 145 -10.30 3.73 -9.28
N LYS A 146 -10.78 4.83 -9.88
CA LYS A 146 -12.19 4.99 -10.29
C LYS A 146 -12.57 4.20 -11.55
N ARG A 147 -11.64 3.91 -12.46
CA ARG A 147 -11.89 3.16 -13.72
C ARG A 147 -12.07 1.64 -13.51
N LYS A 148 -12.83 1.21 -12.52
CA LYS A 148 -13.21 -0.20 -12.32
C LYS A 148 -14.59 -0.48 -12.87
#